data_AF-A0A847FPA1-F1
#
_entry.id   AF-A0A847FPA1-F1
#
_cell.length_a   1.000
_cell.length_b   1.000
_cell.length_c   1.000
_cell.angle_alpha   90.00
_cell.angle_beta   90.00
_cell.angle_gamma   90.00
#
_symmetry.space_group_name_H-M   'P 1'
#
loop_
_entity.id
_entity.type
_entity.pdbx_description
1 polymer ?
#
loop_
_entity_poly.entity_id
_entity_poly.type
_entity_poly.pdbx_seq_one_letter_code
_entity_poly.pdbx_strand_id
1 'polypeptide(L)' 'MSDLVLENLVTTTYLGGDKVRITAGDRSFEADQRTNTGRPGSGFCPLELVAAALGS' A
#
# COMPACT_ATOMS: atom_id res chain seq x y z
N MET A 1 3.35 -28.75 -19.74
CA MET A 1 3.99 -27.48 -19.37
C MET A 1 2.89 -26.62 -18.78
N SER A 2 2.91 -26.41 -17.46
CA SER A 2 1.98 -25.52 -16.79
C SER A 2 2.45 -24.08 -17.00
N ASP A 3 1.62 -23.26 -17.64
CA ASP A 3 1.83 -21.81 -17.72
C ASP A 3 1.72 -21.23 -16.30
N LEU A 4 2.89 -20.95 -15.69
CA LEU A 4 2.96 -20.25 -14.42
C LEU A 4 2.84 -18.75 -14.70
N VAL A 5 1.59 -18.26 -14.76
CA VAL A 5 1.32 -16.82 -14.77
C VAL A 5 1.47 -16.31 -13.34
N LEU A 6 2.46 -15.44 -13.12
CA LEU A 6 2.60 -14.68 -11.89
C LEU A 6 1.52 -13.58 -11.88
N GLU A 7 0.37 -13.85 -11.27
CA GLU A 7 -0.60 -12.80 -10.94
C GLU A 7 -0.10 -12.01 -9.74
N ASN A 8 0.56 -10.89 -10.00
CA ASN A 8 0.78 -9.85 -8.99
C ASN A 8 -0.53 -9.09 -8.75
N LEU A 9 -1.48 -9.73 -8.05
CA LEU A 9 -2.72 -9.09 -7.64
C LEU A 9 -2.45 -8.20 -6.42
N VAL A 10 -2.57 -6.90 -6.63
CA VAL A 10 -2.53 -5.89 -5.58
C VAL A 10 -3.92 -5.30 -5.43
N THR A 11 -4.48 -5.39 -4.24
CA THR A 11 -5.81 -4.86 -3.93
C THR A 11 -5.69 -3.72 -2.93
N THR A 12 -6.43 -2.65 -3.16
CA THR A 12 -6.49 -1.50 -2.25
C THR A 12 -7.92 -1.32 -1.75
N THR A 13 -8.07 -1.23 -0.42
CA THR A 13 -9.36 -1.02 0.25
C THR A 13 -9.34 0.31 1.00
N TYR A 14 -10.34 1.15 0.77
CA TYR A 14 -10.55 2.36 1.55
C TYR A 14 -11.13 2.01 2.93
N LEU A 15 -10.47 2.45 4.00
CA LEU A 15 -10.86 2.15 5.39
C LEU A 15 -11.67 3.29 6.04
N GLY A 16 -11.88 4.40 5.33
CA GLY A 16 -12.39 5.64 5.93
C GLY A 16 -11.29 6.49 6.55
N GLY A 17 -11.61 7.73 6.92
CA GLY A 17 -10.67 8.62 7.63
C GLY A 17 -9.40 8.93 6.85
N ASP A 18 -9.48 8.99 5.51
CA ASP A 18 -8.36 9.21 4.58
C ASP A 18 -7.25 8.14 4.66
N LYS A 19 -7.63 6.92 5.04
CA LYS A 19 -6.75 5.76 5.15
C LYS A 19 -7.12 4.68 4.14
N VAL A 20 -6.09 4.03 3.58
CA VAL A 20 -6.22 2.86 2.72
C VAL A 20 -5.41 1.69 3.26
N ARG A 21 -5.86 0.46 2.98
CA ARG A 21 -5.07 -0.75 3.15
C ARG A 21 -4.74 -1.34 1.80
N ILE A 22 -3.46 -1.61 1.57
CA ILE A 22 -2.93 -2.22 0.36
C ILE A 22 -2.53 -3.65 0.71
N THR A 23 -3.01 -4.63 -0.06
CA THR A 23 -2.72 -6.06 0.14
C THR A 23 -2.10 -6.64 -1.12
N ALA A 24 -0.99 -7.35 -0.97
CA ALA A 24 -0.30 -8.08 -2.03
C ALA A 24 0.10 -9.47 -1.52
N GLY A 25 -0.68 -10.48 -1.87
CA GLY A 25 -0.54 -11.84 -1.32
C GLY A 25 -0.84 -11.87 0.18
N ASP A 26 0.13 -12.32 0.98
CA ASP A 26 0.08 -12.40 2.44
C ASP A 26 0.55 -11.10 3.14
N ARG A 27 1.02 -10.11 2.38
CA ARG A 27 1.50 -8.83 2.91
C ARG A 27 0.41 -7.78 2.84
N SER A 28 0.28 -6.98 3.90
CA SER A 28 -0.61 -5.84 3.93
C SER A 28 0.03 -4.63 4.60
N PHE A 29 -0.27 -3.44 4.09
CA PHE A 29 0.28 -2.17 4.54
C PHE A 29 -0.84 -1.11 4.61
N GLU A 30 -0.86 -0.28 5.65
CA GLU A 30 -1.81 0.84 5.77
C GLU A 30 -1.16 2.16 5.41
N ALA A 31 -1.75 2.90 4.47
CA ALA A 31 -1.26 4.20 4.08
C ALA A 31 -2.29 5.29 4.42
N ASP A 32 -1.79 6.40 4.94
CA ASP A 32 -2.57 7.58 5.29
C ASP A 32 -2.33 8.69 4.28
N GLN A 33 -3.35 9.53 4.04
CA GLN A 33 -3.20 10.72 3.20
C GLN A 33 -2.04 11.60 3.72
N ARG A 34 -1.27 12.17 2.79
CA ARG A 34 -0.08 13.00 3.07
C ARG A 34 -0.30 14.10 4.11
N THR A 35 -1.50 14.67 4.17
CA THR A 35 -1.84 15.73 5.13
C THR A 35 -2.06 15.22 6.56
N ASN A 36 -2.18 13.90 6.74
CA ASN A 36 -2.49 13.26 8.02
C ASN A 36 -1.28 12.52 8.63
N THR A 37 -0.13 12.44 7.95
CA THR A 37 1.10 11.77 8.44
C THR A 37 1.77 12.43 9.65
N GLY A 38 1.28 13.60 10.08
CA GLY A 38 1.71 14.25 11.33
C GLY A 38 0.95 13.79 12.57
N ARG A 39 -0.05 12.90 12.44
CA ARG A 39 -0.91 12.48 13.55
C ARG A 39 -0.34 11.23 14.26
N PRO A 40 -0.48 11.12 15.59
CA PRO A 40 -0.14 9.89 16.30
C PRO A 40 -0.89 8.69 15.70
N GLY A 41 -0.17 7.63 15.35
CA GLY A 41 -0.73 6.42 14.73
C GLY A 41 -0.96 6.50 13.21
N SER A 42 -0.48 7.57 12.55
CA SER A 42 -0.42 7.61 11.09
C SER A 42 0.64 6.64 10.55
N GLY A 43 0.28 5.91 9.50
CA GLY A 43 1.16 5.06 8.71
C GLY A 43 1.92 5.86 7.64
N PHE A 44 2.43 5.15 6.66
CA PHE A 44 3.19 5.73 5.54
C PHE A 44 2.29 6.49 4.57
N CYS A 45 2.83 7.50 3.91
CA CYS A 45 2.18 8.15 2.78
C CYS A 45 2.27 7.25 1.53
N PRO A 46 1.21 7.14 0.70
CA PRO A 46 1.29 6.40 -0.56
C PRO A 46 2.45 6.81 -1.49
N LEU A 47 2.88 8.07 -1.42
CA LEU A 47 4.01 8.57 -2.22
C LEU A 47 5.36 8.00 -1.75
N GLU A 48 5.50 7.66 -0.47
CA GLU A 48 6.71 7.03 0.06
C GLU A 48 6.82 5.59 -0.46
N LEU A 49 5.70 4.89 -0.62
CA LEU A 49 5.65 3.56 -1.24
C LEU A 49 6.12 3.61 -2.70
N VAL A 50 5.66 4.60 -3.47
CA VAL A 50 6.10 4.78 -4.87
C VAL A 50 7.60 5.10 -4.94
N ALA A 51 8.08 6.00 -4.08
CA ALA A 51 9.49 6.37 -4.04
C ALA A 51 10.39 5.16 -3.68
N ALA A 52 9.96 4.33 -2.71
CA ALA A 52 10.68 3.12 -2.34
C ALA A 52 10.74 2.11 -3.50
N ALA A 53 9.65 1.93 -4.25
CA ALA A 53 9.59 1.03 -5.39
C ALA A 53 10.43 1.51 -6.60
N LEU A 54 10.57 2.83 -6.79
CA LEU A 54 11.40 3.37 -7.86
C LEU A 54 12.90 3.28 -7.55
N GLY A 55 13.27 3.17 -6.27
CA GLY A 55 14.66 3.06 -5.83
C GLY A 55 15.20 1.63 -5.71
N SER A 56 14.34 0.61 -5.83
CA SER A 56 14.70 -0.82 -5.79
C SER A 56 15.04 -1.36 -7.16
#